data_AF-A0AAE9EP69-F1
#
_entry.id   AF-A0AAE9EP69-F1
#
_cell.length_a   1.000
_cell.length_b   1.000
_cell.length_c   1.000
_cell.angle_alpha   90.00
_cell.angle_beta   90.00
_cell.angle_gamma   90.00
#
_symmetry.space_group_name_H-M   'P 1'
#
loop_
_entity.id
_entity.type
_entity.pdbx_description
1 polymer ?
#
loop_
_entity_poly.entity_id
_entity_poly.type
_entity_poly.pdbx_seq_one_letter_code
_entity_poly.pdbx_strand_id
1 'polypeptide(L)'
;MPKLWFSGENGGYQLEADEKASATYSSIRTGILSLTPGDQKCRLYCSGPRCRFCVVTPGKSETQAIDGLYSTWITPDILAMSRLQEEHFEKMGIVEQFKINEIQSVINLQESGEHSFCGSGNLASGFSYDPEILMKNGIYHYNFPLPDFQACTSNRLLDIVKVVDFALANGKIAVHCHAGHGRTGMVIAAWMMFALGMSPSQAVNTVRSRRAKAVQSKEQVETLHKFRLQIRNNGGMIIPKQKMTFISEYVSYNQKFISKPESRLYGKVPKIVYTAMRITLQKMYSSVDFEIEDNYRLKIVCGSPLAENKLFDEQLLDAQLNDEDHEKTHFWYLDQVKKGLSISTINRQLENEDFRDIIRLVDLFFHSTFHQLTHKEEIFAVLQNLDRHEKDWSPTFWFLLSCIRVMPLPLHHALSRLVAKWFFRSEMDLASRIRTVLGLPVESNE
;
A
#
# COMPACT_ATOMS: atom_id res chain seq x y z
N MET A 1 12.18 27.43 -9.11
CA MET A 1 11.77 26.06 -8.78
C MET A 1 12.87 25.39 -7.97
N PRO A 2 12.63 25.06 -6.69
CA PRO A 2 13.51 24.15 -5.98
C PRO A 2 13.60 22.87 -6.83
N LYS A 3 14.83 22.40 -7.10
CA LYS A 3 15.01 21.10 -7.74
C LYS A 3 14.24 20.09 -6.88
N LEU A 4 13.13 19.55 -7.41
CA LEU A 4 12.68 18.24 -6.98
C LEU A 4 13.91 17.33 -7.03
N TRP A 5 13.94 16.35 -6.13
CA TRP A 5 14.96 15.32 -6.01
C TRP A 5 16.08 15.64 -5.01
N PHE A 6 16.03 14.85 -3.92
CA PHE A 6 17.17 14.30 -3.20
C PHE A 6 18.47 14.45 -4.01
N SER A 7 19.33 15.35 -3.55
CA SER A 7 20.64 15.60 -4.15
C SER A 7 21.41 14.29 -4.36
N GLY A 8 21.59 13.92 -5.63
CA GLY A 8 22.39 12.79 -6.06
C GLY A 8 22.11 12.46 -7.51
N GLU A 9 22.97 12.92 -8.41
CA GLU A 9 22.97 12.59 -9.84
C GLU A 9 22.75 11.08 -10.02
N ASN A 10 21.66 10.69 -10.69
CA ASN A 10 21.25 9.30 -11.00
C ASN A 10 20.87 8.35 -9.83
N GLY A 11 20.86 8.78 -8.57
CA GLY A 11 20.64 7.89 -7.43
C GLY A 11 19.16 7.72 -7.06
N GLY A 12 18.58 6.52 -7.18
CA GLY A 12 17.31 6.21 -6.52
C GLY A 12 17.41 6.32 -4.98
N TYR A 13 16.27 6.42 -4.29
CA TYR A 13 16.22 6.39 -2.82
C TYR A 13 17.05 5.21 -2.31
N GLN A 14 17.91 5.49 -1.34
CA GLN A 14 18.73 4.50 -0.64
C GLN A 14 18.21 4.36 0.79
N LEU A 15 18.30 3.15 1.34
CA LEU A 15 17.96 2.90 2.74
C LEU A 15 19.00 3.55 3.65
N GLU A 16 18.53 4.40 4.56
CA GLU A 16 19.33 4.96 5.64
C GLU A 16 19.74 3.86 6.64
N ALA A 17 20.77 4.12 7.46
CA ALA A 17 21.34 3.09 8.33
C ALA A 17 20.38 2.62 9.43
N ASP A 18 19.58 3.55 9.97
CA ASP A 18 18.55 3.33 10.99
C ASP A 18 17.29 2.63 10.45
N GLU A 19 17.02 2.73 9.15
CA GLU A 19 15.94 1.99 8.49
C GLU A 19 16.27 0.50 8.27
N LYS A 20 17.55 0.12 8.30
CA LYS A 20 17.98 -1.25 8.00
C LYS A 20 17.74 -2.19 9.18
N ALA A 21 16.92 -3.21 8.95
CA ALA A 21 16.84 -4.38 9.83
C ALA A 21 18.10 -5.27 9.77
N SER A 22 18.30 -6.10 10.80
CA SER A 22 19.36 -7.11 10.89
C SER A 22 18.79 -8.52 11.05
N ALA A 23 19.51 -9.52 10.55
CA ALA A 23 19.12 -10.92 10.67
C ALA A 23 19.43 -11.47 12.07
N THR A 24 18.68 -12.49 12.51
CA THR A 24 18.96 -13.15 13.80
C THR A 24 19.98 -14.28 13.67
N TYR A 25 20.07 -14.93 12.50
CA TYR A 25 21.05 -15.98 12.25
C TYR A 25 22.39 -15.40 11.83
N SER A 26 23.48 -16.04 12.31
CA SER A 26 24.82 -15.76 11.78
C SER A 26 24.94 -16.24 10.33
N SER A 27 25.87 -15.64 9.57
CA SER A 27 26.14 -16.02 8.19
C SER A 27 26.53 -17.50 8.05
N ILE A 28 27.31 -18.02 9.01
CA ILE A 28 27.73 -19.44 9.06
C ILE A 28 26.51 -20.35 9.19
N ARG A 29 25.60 -20.06 10.13
CA ARG A 29 24.40 -20.86 10.34
C ARG A 29 23.50 -20.86 9.10
N THR A 30 23.39 -19.72 8.42
CA THR A 30 22.60 -19.59 7.19
C THR A 30 23.18 -20.46 6.07
N GLY A 31 24.50 -20.44 5.87
CA GLY A 31 25.17 -21.27 4.85
C GLY A 31 25.06 -22.78 5.13
N ILE A 32 25.15 -23.21 6.39
CA ILE A 32 24.97 -24.63 6.76
C ILE A 32 23.53 -25.09 6.45
N LEU A 33 22.53 -24.27 6.80
CA LEU A 33 21.12 -24.59 6.57
C LEU A 33 20.76 -24.67 5.08
N SER A 34 21.36 -23.83 4.23
CA SER A 34 21.11 -23.85 2.78
C SER A 34 21.71 -25.09 2.10
N LEU A 35 22.80 -25.63 2.63
CA LEU A 35 23.49 -26.80 2.08
C LEU A 35 22.98 -28.15 2.62
N THR A 36 22.18 -28.15 3.69
CA THR A 36 21.65 -29.39 4.27
C THR A 36 20.49 -29.93 3.40
N PRO A 37 20.50 -31.20 2.97
CA PRO A 37 19.37 -31.84 2.27
C PRO A 37 18.06 -31.79 3.08
N GLY A 38 16.91 -31.64 2.40
CA GLY A 38 15.62 -31.36 3.03
C GLY A 38 15.15 -32.43 4.03
N ASP A 39 15.40 -33.71 3.74
CA ASP A 39 15.14 -34.85 4.61
C ASP A 39 15.97 -34.81 5.91
N GLN A 40 17.23 -34.36 5.80
CA GLN A 40 18.14 -34.23 6.93
C GLN A 40 17.83 -33.00 7.80
N LYS A 41 17.28 -31.92 7.22
CA LYS A 41 16.90 -30.72 8.00
C LYS A 41 15.92 -31.04 9.13
N CYS A 42 14.96 -31.93 8.86
CA CYS A 42 13.96 -32.36 9.85
C CYS A 42 14.59 -33.02 11.07
N ARG A 43 15.54 -33.95 10.83
CA ARG A 43 16.20 -34.73 11.88
C ARG A 43 17.19 -33.87 12.66
N LEU A 44 17.99 -33.07 11.96
CA LEU A 44 19.10 -32.31 12.54
C LEU A 44 18.67 -31.04 13.27
N TYR A 45 17.63 -30.35 12.78
CA TYR A 45 17.27 -29.01 13.29
C TYR A 45 15.87 -28.93 13.89
N CYS A 46 14.98 -29.88 13.57
CA CYS A 46 13.59 -29.86 14.01
C CYS A 46 13.20 -31.00 14.94
N SER A 47 14.08 -31.97 15.21
CA SER A 47 13.80 -33.17 16.03
C SER A 47 12.73 -34.11 15.48
N GLY A 48 12.47 -34.06 14.15
CA GLY A 48 11.60 -34.99 13.45
C GLY A 48 10.20 -35.16 14.09
N PRO A 49 9.76 -36.39 14.43
CA PRO A 49 8.45 -36.61 15.02
C PRO A 49 8.20 -35.87 16.34
N ARG A 50 9.26 -35.55 17.10
CA ARG A 50 9.18 -34.76 18.34
C ARG A 50 9.37 -33.26 18.10
N CYS A 51 8.99 -32.78 16.92
CA CYS A 51 9.17 -31.39 16.58
C CYS A 51 8.42 -30.49 17.55
N ARG A 52 9.16 -29.68 18.31
CA ARG A 52 8.63 -28.78 19.35
C ARG A 52 7.60 -27.74 18.87
N PHE A 53 7.50 -27.54 17.55
CA PHE A 53 6.55 -26.61 16.94
C PHE A 53 5.30 -27.31 16.40
N CYS A 54 5.40 -28.61 16.11
CA CYS A 54 4.31 -29.43 15.59
C CYS A 54 3.60 -30.19 16.71
N VAL A 55 4.34 -30.57 17.76
CA VAL A 55 3.84 -31.29 18.93
C VAL A 55 3.87 -30.34 20.11
N VAL A 56 2.71 -29.76 20.43
CA VAL A 56 2.56 -28.77 21.49
C VAL A 56 1.50 -29.25 22.47
N THR A 57 1.86 -29.32 23.74
CA THR A 57 0.91 -29.66 24.81
C THR A 57 0.00 -28.47 25.11
N PRO A 58 -1.33 -28.64 25.09
CA PRO A 58 -2.30 -27.60 25.47
C PRO A 58 -2.04 -27.00 26.86
N GLY A 59 -2.54 -25.79 27.10
CA GLY A 59 -2.52 -25.13 28.41
C GLY A 59 -1.31 -24.24 28.68
N LYS A 60 -0.48 -23.90 27.67
CA LYS A 60 0.62 -22.92 27.83
C LYS A 60 0.31 -21.61 27.10
N SER A 61 -0.50 -20.76 27.73
CA SER A 61 -1.03 -19.52 27.15
C SER A 61 0.03 -18.56 26.57
N GLU A 62 1.23 -18.47 27.16
CA GLU A 62 2.28 -17.53 26.69
C GLU A 62 2.78 -17.79 25.25
N THR A 63 2.65 -19.03 24.75
CA THR A 63 3.14 -19.43 23.41
C THR A 63 2.05 -20.03 22.53
N GLN A 64 0.81 -19.97 23.00
CA GLN A 64 -0.38 -20.58 22.41
C GLN A 64 -1.52 -19.58 22.45
N ALA A 65 -1.46 -18.62 21.52
CA ALA A 65 -2.60 -17.75 21.25
C ALA A 65 -3.86 -18.55 20.84
N ILE A 66 -3.65 -19.70 20.21
CA ILE A 66 -4.62 -20.76 19.96
C ILE A 66 -4.16 -22.00 20.75
N ASP A 67 -5.03 -22.58 21.55
CA ASP A 67 -4.66 -23.67 22.48
C ASP A 67 -4.25 -24.93 21.72
N GLY A 68 -3.16 -25.56 22.16
CA GLY A 68 -2.54 -26.69 21.48
C GLY A 68 -1.70 -26.33 20.24
N LEU A 69 -1.65 -25.06 19.83
CA LEU A 69 -0.92 -24.61 18.63
C LEU A 69 0.14 -23.57 18.95
N TYR A 70 1.38 -23.76 18.48
CA TYR A 70 2.46 -22.78 18.68
C TYR A 70 2.20 -21.49 17.89
N SER A 71 1.63 -20.50 18.56
CA SER A 71 1.00 -19.36 17.91
C SER A 71 1.07 -18.09 18.75
N THR A 72 1.12 -16.94 18.08
CA THR A 72 1.26 -15.62 18.72
C THR A 72 0.55 -14.56 17.90
N TRP A 73 -0.31 -13.77 18.53
CA TRP A 73 -0.86 -12.55 17.93
C TRP A 73 0.24 -11.50 17.77
N ILE A 74 0.55 -11.14 16.52
CA ILE A 74 1.53 -10.09 16.20
C ILE A 74 0.85 -8.72 16.24
N THR A 75 -0.38 -8.66 15.73
CA THR A 75 -1.33 -7.55 15.88
C THR A 75 -2.66 -8.13 16.39
N PRO A 76 -3.66 -7.30 16.74
CA PRO A 76 -5.00 -7.79 17.06
C PRO A 76 -5.64 -8.66 15.96
N ASP A 77 -5.20 -8.51 14.71
CA ASP A 77 -5.84 -9.13 13.53
C ASP A 77 -4.92 -10.13 12.78
N ILE A 78 -3.66 -10.27 13.18
CA ILE A 78 -2.68 -11.15 12.53
C ILE A 78 -2.11 -12.15 13.54
N LEU A 79 -2.48 -13.41 13.37
CA LEU A 79 -1.90 -14.54 14.09
C LEU A 79 -0.69 -15.10 13.32
N ALA A 80 0.48 -15.17 13.96
CA ALA A 80 1.62 -15.94 13.45
C ALA A 80 1.63 -17.33 14.12
N MET A 81 1.62 -18.40 13.34
CA MET A 81 1.54 -19.77 13.89
C MET A 81 2.48 -20.76 13.20
N SER A 82 2.73 -21.90 13.86
CA SER A 82 3.27 -23.08 13.18
C SER A 82 2.23 -23.70 12.25
N ARG A 83 2.69 -24.57 11.34
CA ARG A 83 1.81 -25.39 10.50
C ARG A 83 0.87 -26.22 11.36
N LEU A 84 -0.36 -26.39 10.87
CA LEU A 84 -1.32 -27.35 11.44
C LEU A 84 -0.90 -28.79 11.15
N GLN A 85 -1.49 -29.73 11.85
CA GLN A 85 -1.31 -31.19 11.76
C GLN A 85 -2.71 -31.82 11.85
N GLU A 86 -2.91 -33.05 11.37
CA GLU A 86 -4.19 -33.78 11.46
C GLU A 86 -4.77 -33.76 12.89
N GLU A 87 -3.92 -33.97 13.90
CA GLU A 87 -4.34 -33.97 15.32
C GLU A 87 -5.02 -32.67 15.77
N HIS A 88 -4.67 -31.52 15.18
CA HIS A 88 -5.33 -30.25 15.50
C HIS A 88 -6.81 -30.27 15.08
N PHE A 89 -7.14 -30.97 13.99
CA PHE A 89 -8.51 -31.12 13.52
C PHE A 89 -9.24 -32.21 14.29
N GLU A 90 -8.61 -33.36 14.49
CA GLU A 90 -9.25 -34.53 15.10
C GLU A 90 -9.49 -34.39 16.60
N LYS A 91 -8.56 -33.74 17.33
CA LYS A 91 -8.56 -33.74 18.80
C LYS A 91 -8.65 -32.36 19.43
N MET A 92 -8.21 -31.31 18.72
CA MET A 92 -8.08 -29.97 19.31
C MET A 92 -9.15 -28.98 18.83
N GLY A 93 -10.09 -29.39 17.98
CA GLY A 93 -11.18 -28.52 17.52
C GLY A 93 -10.69 -27.23 16.87
N ILE A 94 -9.63 -27.31 16.05
CA ILE A 94 -8.95 -26.11 15.53
C ILE A 94 -9.86 -25.21 14.70
N VAL A 95 -10.85 -25.79 14.02
CA VAL A 95 -11.83 -25.05 13.21
C VAL A 95 -12.69 -24.17 14.12
N GLU A 96 -13.19 -24.73 15.22
CA GLU A 96 -13.99 -24.02 16.22
C GLU A 96 -13.16 -22.94 16.89
N GLN A 97 -11.91 -23.24 17.26
CA GLN A 97 -11.00 -22.25 17.83
C GLN A 97 -10.74 -21.09 16.86
N PHE A 98 -10.53 -21.36 15.56
CA PHE A 98 -10.35 -20.32 14.55
C PHE A 98 -11.60 -19.45 14.39
N LYS A 99 -12.81 -20.06 14.39
CA LYS A 99 -14.08 -19.33 14.35
C LYS A 99 -14.28 -18.44 15.58
N ILE A 100 -14.01 -18.95 16.79
CA ILE A 100 -14.10 -18.18 18.05
C ILE A 100 -13.15 -16.99 18.02
N ASN A 101 -11.97 -17.15 17.42
CA ASN A 101 -10.98 -16.09 17.29
C ASN A 101 -11.21 -15.20 16.06
N GLU A 102 -12.30 -15.40 15.31
CA GLU A 102 -12.67 -14.62 14.11
C GLU A 102 -11.61 -14.68 13.00
N ILE A 103 -10.84 -15.78 12.94
CA ILE A 103 -9.88 -16.03 11.87
C ILE A 103 -10.67 -16.46 10.63
N GLN A 104 -10.62 -15.63 9.60
CA GLN A 104 -11.34 -15.84 8.35
C GLN A 104 -10.45 -16.39 7.23
N SER A 105 -9.14 -16.14 7.29
CA SER A 105 -8.19 -16.58 6.26
C SER A 105 -6.92 -17.18 6.84
N VAL A 106 -6.43 -18.26 6.23
CA VAL A 106 -5.13 -18.88 6.51
C VAL A 106 -4.19 -18.68 5.34
N ILE A 107 -3.03 -18.09 5.61
CA ILE A 107 -1.95 -17.85 4.65
C ILE A 107 -0.85 -18.90 4.88
N ASN A 108 -0.77 -19.89 3.99
CA ASN A 108 0.25 -20.93 3.99
C ASN A 108 1.44 -20.51 3.12
N LEU A 109 2.64 -20.50 3.69
CA LEU A 109 3.89 -20.14 2.99
C LEU A 109 4.77 -21.35 2.63
N GLN A 110 4.26 -22.57 2.84
CA GLN A 110 5.01 -23.82 2.69
C GLN A 110 5.03 -24.33 1.25
N GLU A 111 6.13 -24.94 0.85
CA GLU A 111 6.16 -25.77 -0.36
C GLU A 111 5.59 -27.16 -0.09
N SER A 112 4.95 -27.77 -1.08
CA SER A 112 4.51 -29.16 -0.95
C SER A 112 5.71 -30.08 -0.75
N GLY A 113 5.60 -31.02 0.20
CA GLY A 113 6.65 -31.97 0.54
C GLY A 113 7.66 -31.45 1.58
N GLU A 114 7.62 -30.17 1.96
CA GLU A 114 8.56 -29.67 2.96
C GLU A 114 8.28 -30.26 4.35
N HIS A 115 9.34 -30.48 5.11
CA HIS A 115 9.26 -30.98 6.48
C HIS A 115 8.48 -32.29 6.68
N SER A 116 8.57 -33.23 5.72
CA SER A 116 7.78 -34.47 5.68
C SER A 116 7.93 -35.41 6.90
N PHE A 117 8.98 -35.23 7.70
CA PHE A 117 9.23 -36.03 8.91
C PHE A 117 8.98 -35.28 10.23
N CYS A 118 8.45 -34.06 10.18
CA CYS A 118 8.16 -33.27 11.38
C CYS A 118 6.73 -33.54 11.89
N GLY A 119 6.58 -33.75 13.20
CA GLY A 119 5.26 -34.06 13.79
C GLY A 119 4.71 -35.39 13.28
N SER A 120 3.44 -35.42 12.87
CA SER A 120 2.82 -36.59 12.23
C SER A 120 3.25 -36.79 10.77
N GLY A 121 3.99 -35.84 10.20
CA GLY A 121 4.48 -35.90 8.81
C GLY A 121 3.53 -35.23 7.82
N ASN A 122 3.71 -35.55 6.54
CA ASN A 122 2.86 -35.03 5.46
C ASN A 122 1.86 -36.10 4.99
N LEU A 123 0.65 -35.63 4.66
CA LEU A 123 -0.35 -36.36 3.89
C LEU A 123 0.14 -36.65 2.48
N ALA A 124 -0.62 -37.46 1.73
CA ALA A 124 -0.39 -37.71 0.31
C ALA A 124 -0.34 -36.43 -0.55
N SER A 125 -1.00 -35.35 -0.11
CA SER A 125 -0.96 -34.03 -0.76
C SER A 125 0.39 -33.30 -0.62
N GLY A 126 1.27 -33.79 0.28
CA GLY A 126 2.54 -33.15 0.62
C GLY A 126 2.44 -32.05 1.68
N PHE A 127 1.26 -31.77 2.22
CA PHE A 127 1.07 -30.91 3.41
C PHE A 127 0.74 -31.75 4.65
N SER A 128 0.84 -31.19 5.85
CA SER A 128 0.57 -31.91 7.13
C SER A 128 -0.89 -31.88 7.54
N TYR A 129 -1.71 -31.19 6.77
CA TYR A 129 -3.14 -31.10 6.99
C TYR A 129 -3.82 -30.91 5.63
N ASP A 130 -5.09 -31.28 5.57
CA ASP A 130 -5.93 -31.02 4.41
C ASP A 130 -6.53 -29.60 4.53
N PRO A 131 -6.11 -28.64 3.68
CA PRO A 131 -6.67 -27.29 3.71
C PRO A 131 -8.15 -27.26 3.32
N GLU A 132 -8.69 -28.28 2.64
CA GLU A 132 -10.12 -28.33 2.32
C GLU A 132 -11.01 -28.37 3.56
N ILE A 133 -10.51 -28.91 4.68
CA ILE A 133 -11.27 -28.93 5.94
C ILE A 133 -11.56 -27.50 6.41
N LEU A 134 -10.60 -26.57 6.25
CA LEU A 134 -10.78 -25.15 6.56
C LEU A 134 -11.77 -24.50 5.58
N MET A 135 -11.60 -24.75 4.28
CA MET A 135 -12.42 -24.15 3.22
C MET A 135 -13.90 -24.58 3.33
N LYS A 136 -14.16 -25.86 3.60
CA LYS A 136 -15.52 -26.39 3.86
C LYS A 136 -16.19 -25.74 5.07
N ASN A 137 -15.42 -25.15 5.96
CA ASN A 137 -15.87 -24.47 7.17
C ASN A 137 -15.91 -22.94 7.05
N GLY A 138 -15.80 -22.40 5.83
CA GLY A 138 -15.87 -20.96 5.58
C GLY A 138 -14.59 -20.19 5.93
N ILE A 139 -13.47 -20.89 6.13
CA ILE A 139 -12.15 -20.28 6.37
C ILE A 139 -11.36 -20.36 5.06
N TYR A 140 -11.06 -19.21 4.47
CA TYR A 140 -10.31 -19.14 3.22
C TYR A 140 -8.87 -19.63 3.43
N HIS A 141 -8.32 -20.29 2.41
CA HIS A 141 -6.93 -20.77 2.44
C HIS A 141 -6.18 -20.25 1.21
N TYR A 142 -5.03 -19.61 1.46
CA TYR A 142 -4.17 -19.09 0.42
C TYR A 142 -2.79 -19.74 0.53
N ASN A 143 -2.38 -20.46 -0.51
CA ASN A 143 -1.05 -21.07 -0.58
C ASN A 143 -0.09 -20.24 -1.43
N PHE A 144 0.93 -19.67 -0.78
CA PHE A 144 2.05 -18.98 -1.41
C PHE A 144 3.34 -19.73 -1.14
N PRO A 145 3.67 -20.76 -1.93
CA PRO A 145 4.88 -21.54 -1.72
C PRO A 145 6.11 -20.62 -1.79
N LEU A 146 6.89 -20.61 -0.71
CA LEU A 146 8.16 -19.90 -0.59
C LEU A 146 9.24 -20.91 -0.19
N PRO A 147 10.38 -20.98 -0.90
CA PRO A 147 11.40 -21.97 -0.59
C PRO A 147 11.89 -21.88 0.85
N ASP A 148 12.04 -23.04 1.49
CA ASP A 148 12.34 -23.10 2.91
C ASP A 148 13.74 -22.51 3.23
N PHE A 149 13.82 -21.73 4.31
CA PHE A 149 14.97 -20.90 4.72
C PHE A 149 15.40 -19.78 3.76
N GLN A 150 14.86 -19.72 2.54
CA GLN A 150 15.15 -18.67 1.58
C GLN A 150 14.15 -17.52 1.68
N ALA A 151 14.45 -16.44 0.97
CA ALA A 151 13.51 -15.36 0.75
C ALA A 151 12.88 -15.48 -0.65
N CYS A 152 11.83 -14.68 -0.89
CA CYS A 152 11.27 -14.53 -2.23
C CYS A 152 11.77 -13.22 -2.87
N THR A 153 11.48 -13.05 -4.15
CA THR A 153 11.72 -11.77 -4.83
C THR A 153 10.80 -10.69 -4.26
N SER A 154 11.19 -9.42 -4.35
CA SER A 154 10.37 -8.31 -3.86
C SER A 154 9.03 -8.18 -4.62
N ASN A 155 8.98 -8.57 -5.89
CA ASN A 155 7.74 -8.67 -6.67
C ASN A 155 6.82 -9.76 -6.13
N ARG A 156 7.35 -10.96 -5.86
CA ARG A 156 6.55 -12.03 -5.26
C ARG A 156 6.06 -11.64 -3.87
N LEU A 157 6.87 -10.94 -3.09
CA LEU A 157 6.47 -10.43 -1.79
C LEU A 157 5.34 -9.40 -1.92
N LEU A 158 5.41 -8.50 -2.92
CA LEU A 158 4.33 -7.54 -3.24
C LEU A 158 3.00 -8.25 -3.51
N ASP A 159 3.02 -9.31 -4.33
CA ASP A 159 1.81 -10.08 -4.64
C ASP A 159 1.19 -10.70 -3.38
N ILE A 160 2.03 -11.26 -2.50
CA ILE A 160 1.59 -11.86 -1.23
C ILE A 160 0.98 -10.79 -0.33
N VAL A 161 1.67 -9.65 -0.12
CA VAL A 161 1.17 -8.62 0.81
C VAL A 161 -0.11 -7.96 0.31
N LYS A 162 -0.34 -7.86 -1.00
CA LYS A 162 -1.63 -7.38 -1.55
C LYS A 162 -2.78 -8.31 -1.20
N VAL A 163 -2.55 -9.62 -1.19
CA VAL A 163 -3.57 -10.60 -0.76
C VAL A 163 -3.74 -10.58 0.76
N VAL A 164 -2.66 -10.45 1.53
CA VAL A 164 -2.71 -10.29 2.99
C VAL A 164 -3.51 -9.03 3.37
N ASP A 165 -3.24 -7.90 2.72
CA ASP A 165 -3.93 -6.64 2.97
C ASP A 165 -5.42 -6.72 2.63
N PHE A 166 -5.75 -7.35 1.49
CA PHE A 166 -7.14 -7.65 1.13
C PHE A 166 -7.82 -8.59 2.14
N ALA A 167 -7.16 -9.67 2.56
CA ALA A 167 -7.71 -10.61 3.53
C ALA A 167 -7.98 -9.94 4.88
N LEU A 168 -7.07 -9.07 5.34
CA LEU A 168 -7.23 -8.28 6.56
C LEU A 168 -8.36 -7.27 6.51
N ALA A 169 -8.68 -6.74 5.33
CA ALA A 169 -9.85 -5.88 5.15
C ALA A 169 -11.18 -6.65 5.30
N ASN A 170 -11.16 -7.99 5.26
CA ASN A 170 -12.35 -8.83 5.36
C ASN A 170 -12.46 -9.58 6.70
N GLY A 171 -11.35 -9.77 7.43
CA GLY A 171 -11.33 -10.43 8.73
C GLY A 171 -9.92 -10.74 9.23
N LYS A 172 -9.80 -11.35 10.41
CA LYS A 172 -8.49 -11.71 10.95
C LYS A 172 -7.86 -12.83 10.15
N ILE A 173 -6.54 -12.85 10.13
CA ILE A 173 -5.77 -13.83 9.36
C ILE A 173 -4.83 -14.63 10.26
N ALA A 174 -4.53 -15.86 9.84
CA ALA A 174 -3.45 -16.66 10.40
C ALA A 174 -2.39 -16.94 9.34
N VAL A 175 -1.14 -16.59 9.61
CA VAL A 175 -0.01 -16.76 8.69
C VAL A 175 0.93 -17.81 9.24
N HIS A 176 1.29 -18.80 8.41
CA HIS A 176 2.20 -19.86 8.82
C HIS A 176 3.19 -20.27 7.73
N CYS A 177 4.32 -20.79 8.17
CA CYS A 177 5.21 -21.62 7.37
C CYS A 177 5.35 -22.95 8.11
N HIS A 178 6.55 -23.46 8.34
CA HIS A 178 6.74 -24.56 9.28
C HIS A 178 6.57 -24.12 10.76
N ALA A 179 7.50 -23.33 11.29
CA ALA A 179 7.52 -22.92 12.70
C ALA A 179 6.85 -21.55 12.95
N GLY A 180 6.45 -20.84 11.90
CA GLY A 180 5.88 -19.49 12.01
C GLY A 180 6.89 -18.39 12.35
N HIS A 181 8.17 -18.55 12.01
CA HIS A 181 9.25 -17.61 12.42
C HIS A 181 9.85 -16.82 11.25
N GLY A 182 10.59 -17.50 10.34
CA GLY A 182 11.31 -16.84 9.24
C GLY A 182 10.39 -16.24 8.19
N ARG A 183 9.83 -17.09 7.31
CA ARG A 183 8.93 -16.71 6.20
C ARG A 183 7.69 -15.96 6.70
N THR A 184 7.05 -16.47 7.75
CA THR A 184 5.90 -15.83 8.41
C THR A 184 6.23 -14.41 8.89
N GLY A 185 7.32 -14.26 9.64
CA GLY A 185 7.73 -12.93 10.12
C GLY A 185 8.07 -11.97 8.98
N MET A 186 8.69 -12.48 7.90
CA MET A 186 9.03 -11.67 6.72
C MET A 186 7.76 -11.13 6.04
N VAL A 187 6.76 -11.99 5.80
CA VAL A 187 5.50 -11.58 5.16
C VAL A 187 4.74 -10.57 6.03
N ILE A 188 4.67 -10.80 7.36
CA ILE A 188 3.99 -9.87 8.27
C ILE A 188 4.73 -8.52 8.34
N ALA A 189 6.06 -8.52 8.43
CA ALA A 189 6.86 -7.29 8.40
C ALA A 189 6.69 -6.54 7.06
N ALA A 190 6.67 -7.26 5.94
CA ALA A 190 6.44 -6.66 4.63
C ALA A 190 5.04 -6.02 4.53
N TRP A 191 4.00 -6.66 5.07
CA TRP A 191 2.68 -6.06 5.15
C TRP A 191 2.69 -4.79 6.00
N MET A 192 3.37 -4.77 7.15
CA MET A 192 3.49 -3.56 7.96
C MET A 192 4.18 -2.42 7.20
N MET A 193 5.20 -2.71 6.41
CA MET A 193 5.85 -1.72 5.55
C MET A 193 4.92 -1.20 4.44
N PHE A 194 4.14 -2.11 3.83
CA PHE A 194 3.23 -1.79 2.72
C PHE A 194 2.01 -1.01 3.20
N ALA A 195 1.35 -1.46 4.26
CA ALA A 195 0.07 -0.94 4.73
C ALA A 195 0.24 0.15 5.80
N LEU A 196 1.29 0.09 6.65
CA LEU A 196 1.50 1.05 7.75
C LEU A 196 2.66 2.03 7.46
N GLY A 197 3.39 1.86 6.36
CA GLY A 197 4.47 2.77 5.96
C GLY A 197 5.78 2.62 6.75
N MET A 198 5.85 1.64 7.65
CA MET A 198 7.02 1.38 8.51
C MET A 198 8.31 1.16 7.70
N SER A 199 9.45 1.54 8.29
CA SER A 199 10.76 1.13 7.79
C SER A 199 10.99 -0.37 8.03
N PRO A 200 11.95 -1.01 7.33
CA PRO A 200 12.30 -2.41 7.60
C PRO A 200 12.66 -2.68 9.06
N SER A 201 13.45 -1.81 9.69
CA SER A 201 13.83 -1.95 11.10
C SER A 201 12.62 -1.89 12.03
N GLN A 202 11.73 -0.91 11.85
CA GLN A 202 10.50 -0.76 12.64
C GLN A 202 9.60 -1.99 12.51
N ALA A 203 9.35 -2.46 11.28
CA ALA A 203 8.48 -3.61 11.03
C ALA A 203 9.06 -4.90 11.63
N VAL A 204 10.36 -5.18 11.42
CA VAL A 204 11.02 -6.36 11.98
C VAL A 204 11.04 -6.34 13.50
N ASN A 205 11.32 -5.18 14.11
CA ASN A 205 11.31 -5.03 15.57
C ASN A 205 9.90 -5.22 16.15
N THR A 206 8.87 -4.73 15.46
CA THR A 206 7.46 -4.92 15.85
C THR A 206 7.07 -6.40 15.83
N VAL A 207 7.46 -7.15 14.80
CA VAL A 207 7.22 -8.60 14.77
C VAL A 207 7.99 -9.30 15.89
N ARG A 208 9.26 -8.92 16.12
CA ARG A 208 10.14 -9.56 17.11
C ARG A 208 9.76 -9.27 18.55
N SER A 209 9.14 -8.13 18.84
CA SER A 209 8.67 -7.79 20.20
C SER A 209 7.56 -8.74 20.67
N ARG A 210 6.77 -9.27 19.73
CA ARG A 210 5.74 -10.29 19.98
C ARG A 210 6.28 -11.71 19.81
N ARG A 211 7.06 -11.95 18.76
CA ARG A 211 7.59 -13.27 18.41
C ARG A 211 9.10 -13.22 18.24
N ALA A 212 9.80 -13.39 19.35
CA ALA A 212 11.25 -13.29 19.41
C ALA A 212 11.93 -14.18 18.36
N LYS A 213 12.99 -13.65 17.73
CA LYS A 213 13.80 -14.32 16.69
C LYS A 213 13.05 -14.57 15.35
N ALA A 214 11.89 -13.96 15.12
CA ALA A 214 11.27 -13.90 13.79
C ALA A 214 12.14 -13.13 12.79
N VAL A 215 11.95 -13.41 11.48
CA VAL A 215 12.81 -12.93 10.38
C VAL A 215 14.27 -13.34 10.62
N GLN A 216 14.60 -14.54 10.16
CA GLN A 216 15.75 -15.29 10.67
C GLN A 216 17.00 -15.13 9.82
N SER A 217 16.87 -15.31 8.50
CA SER A 217 18.01 -15.32 7.58
C SER A 217 18.35 -13.92 7.06
N LYS A 218 19.61 -13.75 6.63
CA LYS A 218 20.07 -12.53 5.97
C LYS A 218 19.29 -12.24 4.69
N GLU A 219 19.00 -13.29 3.93
CA GLU A 219 18.25 -13.19 2.68
C GLU A 219 16.83 -12.63 2.90
N GLN A 220 16.13 -13.04 3.96
CA GLN A 220 14.81 -12.50 4.30
C GLN A 220 14.85 -11.00 4.60
N VAL A 221 15.87 -10.57 5.34
CA VAL A 221 16.10 -9.15 5.65
C VAL A 221 16.46 -8.36 4.39
N GLU A 222 17.33 -8.89 3.54
CA GLU A 222 17.69 -8.27 2.26
C GLU A 222 16.49 -8.15 1.32
N THR A 223 15.57 -9.12 1.32
CA THR A 223 14.31 -9.03 0.59
C THR A 223 13.42 -7.91 1.13
N LEU A 224 13.31 -7.74 2.45
CA LEU A 224 12.58 -6.60 3.04
C LEU A 224 13.21 -5.26 2.62
N HIS A 225 14.54 -5.17 2.60
CA HIS A 225 15.23 -3.96 2.14
C HIS A 225 14.93 -3.67 0.67
N LYS A 226 15.05 -4.68 -0.21
CA LYS A 226 14.69 -4.55 -1.64
C LYS A 226 13.22 -4.17 -1.82
N PHE A 227 12.33 -4.71 -0.99
CA PHE A 227 10.92 -4.39 -1.00
C PHE A 227 10.65 -2.92 -0.62
N ARG A 228 11.32 -2.38 0.40
CA ARG A 228 11.26 -0.93 0.72
C ARG A 228 11.70 -0.08 -0.47
N LEU A 229 12.82 -0.44 -1.09
CA LEU A 229 13.32 0.28 -2.28
C LEU A 229 12.32 0.21 -3.43
N GLN A 230 11.65 -0.92 -3.64
CA GLN A 230 10.60 -1.07 -4.65
C GLN A 230 9.40 -0.15 -4.38
N ILE A 231 8.90 -0.08 -3.13
CA ILE A 231 7.83 0.86 -2.76
C ILE A 231 8.27 2.30 -3.02
N ARG A 232 9.51 2.65 -2.64
CA ARG A 232 10.03 4.02 -2.70
C ARG A 232 10.48 4.48 -4.08
N ASN A 233 10.88 3.58 -4.96
CA ASN A 233 11.44 3.94 -6.26
C ASN A 233 10.56 3.54 -7.45
N ASN A 234 9.74 2.49 -7.33
CA ASN A 234 9.21 1.76 -8.50
C ASN A 234 7.69 1.58 -8.49
N GLY A 235 6.90 2.63 -8.25
CA GLY A 235 5.43 2.59 -8.42
C GLY A 235 4.61 2.93 -7.17
N GLY A 236 5.26 2.98 -6.01
CA GLY A 236 4.59 3.27 -4.74
C GLY A 236 4.55 4.76 -4.36
N MET A 237 5.24 5.64 -5.10
CA MET A 237 5.22 7.07 -4.81
C MET A 237 3.93 7.72 -5.30
N ILE A 238 3.46 8.75 -4.59
CA ILE A 238 2.33 9.58 -5.06
C ILE A 238 2.80 10.46 -6.23
N ILE A 239 3.95 11.12 -6.06
CA ILE A 239 4.58 11.92 -7.13
C ILE A 239 5.71 11.09 -7.75
N PRO A 240 5.59 10.70 -9.03
CA PRO A 240 6.60 9.88 -9.71
C PRO A 240 7.85 10.70 -10.04
N LYS A 241 8.95 9.99 -10.34
CA LYS A 241 10.24 10.60 -10.67
C LYS A 241 10.28 11.34 -12.00
N GLN A 242 9.52 10.81 -12.95
CA GLN A 242 9.42 11.34 -14.28
C GLN A 242 8.00 11.84 -14.44
N LYS A 243 7.89 13.02 -15.05
CA LYS A 243 6.59 13.54 -15.46
C LYS A 243 5.97 12.60 -16.50
N MET A 244 4.65 12.58 -16.48
CA MET A 244 3.80 11.76 -17.34
C MET A 244 3.01 12.67 -18.27
N THR A 245 2.57 12.11 -19.39
CA THR A 245 1.76 12.83 -20.38
C THR A 245 0.28 12.55 -20.14
N PHE A 246 -0.05 11.30 -19.78
CA PHE A 246 -1.43 10.84 -19.66
C PHE A 246 -1.75 10.37 -18.23
N ILE A 247 -2.99 10.59 -17.80
CA ILE A 247 -3.52 10.07 -16.54
C ILE A 247 -3.50 8.54 -16.56
N SER A 248 -3.81 7.89 -17.69
CA SER A 248 -3.75 6.43 -17.80
C SER A 248 -2.35 5.85 -17.55
N GLU A 249 -1.28 6.59 -17.88
CA GLU A 249 0.10 6.22 -17.53
C GLU A 249 0.29 6.20 -16.02
N TYR A 250 -0.21 7.24 -15.33
CA TYR A 250 -0.15 7.33 -13.86
C TYR A 250 -0.97 6.24 -13.17
N VAL A 251 -2.19 5.99 -13.65
CA VAL A 251 -3.04 4.91 -13.14
C VAL A 251 -2.33 3.56 -13.29
N SER A 252 -1.74 3.29 -14.46
CA SER A 252 -0.96 2.07 -14.73
C SER A 252 0.29 1.95 -13.84
N TYR A 253 0.95 3.07 -13.55
CA TYR A 253 2.10 3.13 -12.64
C TYR A 253 1.73 2.67 -11.21
N ASN A 254 0.58 3.10 -10.69
CA ASN A 254 0.12 2.74 -9.35
C ASN A 254 -0.59 1.38 -9.24
N GLN A 255 -1.19 0.86 -10.33
CA GLN A 255 -1.88 -0.44 -10.33
C GLN A 255 -1.02 -1.61 -9.82
N LYS A 256 0.31 -1.50 -9.90
CA LYS A 256 1.24 -2.48 -9.33
C LYS A 256 1.04 -2.62 -7.81
N PHE A 257 0.75 -1.53 -7.11
CA PHE A 257 0.63 -1.45 -5.65
C PHE A 257 -0.83 -1.39 -5.16
N ILE A 258 -1.79 -1.37 -6.08
CA ILE A 258 -3.22 -1.32 -5.78
C ILE A 258 -3.83 -2.69 -6.11
N SER A 259 -4.74 -3.20 -5.27
CA SER A 259 -5.41 -4.47 -5.54
C SER A 259 -6.37 -4.35 -6.74
N LYS A 260 -6.71 -5.46 -7.41
CA LYS A 260 -7.69 -5.40 -8.53
C LYS A 260 -9.06 -4.87 -8.09
N PRO A 261 -9.66 -5.30 -6.95
CA PRO A 261 -10.91 -4.73 -6.46
C PRO A 261 -10.83 -3.22 -6.23
N GLU A 262 -9.75 -2.77 -5.59
CA GLU A 262 -9.52 -1.35 -5.31
C GLU A 262 -9.29 -0.53 -6.58
N SER A 263 -8.56 -1.07 -7.56
CA SER A 263 -8.38 -0.41 -8.85
C SER A 263 -9.70 -0.23 -9.61
N ARG A 264 -10.68 -1.13 -9.43
CA ARG A 264 -12.01 -0.98 -10.03
C ARG A 264 -12.82 0.13 -9.38
N LEU A 265 -12.64 0.35 -8.07
CA LEU A 265 -13.29 1.45 -7.34
C LEU A 265 -12.92 2.82 -7.92
N TYR A 266 -11.64 3.01 -8.28
CA TYR A 266 -11.16 4.30 -8.80
C TYR A 266 -11.37 4.47 -10.32
N GLY A 267 -11.53 3.36 -11.05
CA GLY A 267 -11.67 3.38 -12.51
C GLY A 267 -10.46 4.03 -13.19
N LYS A 268 -10.71 5.14 -13.90
CA LYS A 268 -9.70 5.94 -14.61
C LYS A 268 -9.18 7.14 -13.80
N VAL A 269 -9.64 7.31 -12.55
CA VAL A 269 -9.25 8.42 -11.68
C VAL A 269 -8.01 8.02 -10.85
N PRO A 270 -6.97 8.87 -10.76
CA PRO A 270 -5.85 8.66 -9.85
C PRO A 270 -6.32 8.43 -8.41
N LYS A 271 -5.79 7.41 -7.73
CA LYS A 271 -6.14 7.11 -6.32
C LYS A 271 -5.94 8.32 -5.41
N ILE A 272 -4.84 9.08 -5.57
CA ILE A 272 -4.60 10.32 -4.81
C ILE A 272 -5.75 11.31 -4.96
N VAL A 273 -6.23 11.55 -6.18
CA VAL A 273 -7.34 12.47 -6.45
C VAL A 273 -8.63 11.94 -5.82
N TYR A 274 -8.93 10.67 -6.01
CA TYR A 274 -10.13 10.04 -5.44
C TYR A 274 -10.13 10.12 -3.90
N THR A 275 -9.06 9.66 -3.27
CA THR A 275 -8.90 9.62 -1.82
C THR A 275 -8.93 11.01 -1.22
N ALA A 276 -8.20 11.97 -1.81
CA ALA A 276 -8.17 13.35 -1.33
C ALA A 276 -9.57 13.98 -1.35
N MET A 277 -10.28 13.92 -2.47
CA MET A 277 -11.62 14.51 -2.57
C MET A 277 -12.62 13.85 -1.62
N ARG A 278 -12.57 12.52 -1.48
CA ARG A 278 -13.43 11.79 -0.54
C ARG A 278 -13.18 12.25 0.90
N ILE A 279 -11.92 12.29 1.35
CA ILE A 279 -11.57 12.71 2.71
C ILE A 279 -11.93 14.18 2.94
N THR A 280 -11.67 15.06 1.95
CA THR A 280 -12.08 16.46 2.02
C THR A 280 -13.60 16.57 2.24
N LEU A 281 -14.43 15.84 1.48
CA LEU A 281 -15.87 15.85 1.68
C LEU A 281 -16.29 15.27 3.03
N GLN A 282 -15.63 14.22 3.52
CA GLN A 282 -15.89 13.64 4.85
C GLN A 282 -15.60 14.62 5.99
N LYS A 283 -14.75 15.63 5.76
CA LYS A 283 -14.52 16.75 6.71
C LYS A 283 -15.57 17.85 6.61
N MET A 284 -16.52 17.76 5.69
CA MET A 284 -17.59 18.76 5.49
C MET A 284 -18.98 18.21 5.85
N TYR A 285 -19.16 16.90 5.91
CA TYR A 285 -20.47 16.25 6.07
C TYR A 285 -20.43 15.13 7.10
N SER A 286 -21.58 14.86 7.73
CA SER A 286 -21.74 13.74 8.68
C SER A 286 -21.53 12.36 8.04
N SER A 287 -21.78 12.23 6.74
CA SER A 287 -21.56 11.03 5.94
C SER A 287 -21.36 11.43 4.48
N VAL A 288 -20.60 10.62 3.74
CA VAL A 288 -20.36 10.80 2.30
C VAL A 288 -20.29 9.44 1.62
N ASP A 289 -21.18 9.22 0.67
CA ASP A 289 -21.28 7.99 -0.12
C ASP A 289 -21.14 8.28 -1.62
N PHE A 290 -20.46 7.38 -2.31
CA PHE A 290 -20.14 7.46 -3.73
C PHE A 290 -20.94 6.36 -4.45
N GLU A 291 -22.07 6.73 -5.04
CA GLU A 291 -22.97 5.82 -5.75
C GLU A 291 -22.67 5.84 -7.26
N ILE A 292 -22.63 4.67 -7.88
CA ILE A 292 -22.51 4.55 -9.34
C ILE A 292 -23.92 4.48 -9.93
N GLU A 293 -24.29 5.46 -10.74
CA GLU A 293 -25.54 5.49 -11.52
C GLU A 293 -25.36 4.89 -12.93
N ASP A 294 -26.48 4.78 -13.66
CA ASP A 294 -26.51 4.36 -15.06
C ASP A 294 -25.50 5.13 -15.93
N ASN A 295 -24.86 4.41 -16.85
CA ASN A 295 -23.76 4.92 -17.70
C ASN A 295 -22.49 5.35 -16.94
N TYR A 296 -22.22 4.74 -15.77
CA TYR A 296 -21.01 5.00 -14.97
C TYR A 296 -20.91 6.45 -14.47
N ARG A 297 -22.03 7.17 -14.37
CA ARG A 297 -22.05 8.50 -13.76
C ARG A 297 -21.96 8.35 -12.24
N LEU A 298 -21.05 9.10 -11.63
CA LEU A 298 -20.86 9.10 -10.19
C LEU A 298 -21.84 10.08 -9.55
N LYS A 299 -22.67 9.61 -8.63
CA LYS A 299 -23.48 10.43 -7.73
C LYS A 299 -22.86 10.43 -6.34
N ILE A 300 -22.72 11.63 -5.78
CA ILE A 300 -22.18 11.82 -4.44
C ILE A 300 -23.35 12.19 -3.52
N VAL A 301 -23.60 11.35 -2.52
CA VAL A 301 -24.64 11.54 -1.52
C VAL A 301 -23.98 12.01 -0.22
N CYS A 302 -24.36 13.21 0.23
CA CYS A 302 -23.82 13.81 1.43
C CYS A 302 -24.91 13.89 2.51
N GLY A 303 -24.51 13.62 3.76
CA GLY A 303 -25.35 13.82 4.94
C GLY A 303 -25.54 15.31 5.29
N SER A 304 -25.80 15.59 6.56
CA SER A 304 -25.93 16.98 7.01
C SER A 304 -24.57 17.70 6.98
N PRO A 305 -24.51 18.97 6.50
CA PRO A 305 -23.29 19.77 6.57
C PRO A 305 -22.83 19.97 8.01
N LEU A 306 -21.52 19.88 8.24
CA LEU A 306 -20.93 20.16 9.54
C LEU A 306 -20.94 21.67 9.83
N ALA A 307 -20.98 22.03 11.12
CA ALA A 307 -21.09 23.42 11.57
C ALA A 307 -19.90 24.29 11.12
N GLU A 308 -18.72 23.68 11.03
CA GLU A 308 -17.45 24.30 10.60
C GLU A 308 -17.53 24.93 9.20
N ASN A 309 -18.39 24.40 8.33
CA ASN A 309 -18.60 24.93 6.98
C ASN A 309 -19.06 26.40 6.98
N LYS A 310 -19.71 26.85 8.05
CA LYS A 310 -20.18 28.24 8.21
C LYS A 310 -19.04 29.23 8.48
N LEU A 311 -17.86 28.73 8.85
CA LEU A 311 -16.67 29.54 9.15
C LEU A 311 -15.79 29.79 7.92
N PHE A 312 -16.14 29.20 6.78
CA PHE A 312 -15.37 29.36 5.56
C PHE A 312 -15.58 30.74 4.94
N ASP A 313 -14.48 31.44 4.73
CA ASP A 313 -14.39 32.66 3.95
C ASP A 313 -13.67 32.36 2.63
N GLU A 314 -14.22 32.85 1.52
CA GLU A 314 -13.72 32.55 0.18
C GLU A 314 -12.31 33.11 -0.04
N GLN A 315 -12.07 34.37 0.34
CA GLN A 315 -10.79 35.04 0.12
C GLN A 315 -9.68 34.38 0.96
N LEU A 316 -10.01 34.04 2.20
CA LEU A 316 -9.09 33.32 3.08
C LEU A 316 -8.79 31.93 2.54
N LEU A 317 -9.79 31.19 2.06
CA LEU A 317 -9.58 29.87 1.46
C LEU A 317 -8.72 29.96 0.20
N ASP A 318 -8.94 30.94 -0.67
CA ASP A 318 -8.08 31.16 -1.84
C ASP A 318 -6.63 31.38 -1.45
N ALA A 319 -6.39 32.26 -0.47
CA ALA A 319 -5.04 32.54 0.03
C ALA A 319 -4.42 31.31 0.71
N GLN A 320 -5.22 30.49 1.39
CA GLN A 320 -4.76 29.27 2.04
C GLN A 320 -4.48 28.16 1.02
N LEU A 321 -5.30 27.97 0.00
CA LEU A 321 -5.14 26.85 -0.93
C LEU A 321 -4.10 27.14 -2.03
N ASN A 322 -3.84 28.40 -2.34
CA ASN A 322 -2.84 28.79 -3.32
C ASN A 322 -1.42 28.75 -2.71
N ASP A 323 -0.61 27.77 -3.12
CA ASP A 323 0.82 27.68 -2.79
C ASP A 323 1.64 27.91 -4.07
N GLU A 324 1.88 29.17 -4.44
CA GLU A 324 2.38 29.55 -5.78
C GLU A 324 3.68 28.86 -6.20
N ASP A 325 4.59 28.63 -5.25
CA ASP A 325 5.89 27.97 -5.48
C ASP A 325 5.91 26.50 -5.05
N HIS A 326 4.81 26.01 -4.46
CA HIS A 326 4.67 24.68 -3.86
C HIS A 326 5.74 24.30 -2.83
N GLU A 327 6.59 25.23 -2.39
CA GLU A 327 7.79 24.92 -1.62
C GLU A 327 7.42 24.34 -0.24
N LYS A 328 6.48 24.99 0.45
CA LYS A 328 6.00 24.54 1.76
C LYS A 328 5.32 23.18 1.66
N THR A 329 4.43 23.01 0.69
CA THR A 329 3.73 21.75 0.46
C THR A 329 4.69 20.63 0.06
N HIS A 330 5.73 20.95 -0.71
CA HIS A 330 6.76 20.00 -1.09
C HIS A 330 7.57 19.53 0.12
N PHE A 331 8.01 20.43 1.01
CA PHE A 331 8.68 20.05 2.25
C PHE A 331 7.80 19.18 3.14
N TRP A 332 6.52 19.54 3.29
CA TRP A 332 5.54 18.73 4.02
C TRP A 332 5.37 17.35 3.38
N TYR A 333 5.22 17.27 2.05
CA TYR A 333 5.10 16.00 1.33
C TYR A 333 6.32 15.10 1.55
N LEU A 334 7.53 15.66 1.47
CA LEU A 334 8.76 14.89 1.73
C LEU A 334 8.84 14.38 3.17
N ASP A 335 8.40 15.17 4.15
CA ASP A 335 8.29 14.74 5.54
C ASP A 335 7.28 13.59 5.70
N GLN A 336 6.11 13.69 5.08
CA GLN A 336 5.10 12.63 5.07
C GLN A 336 5.61 11.37 4.36
N VAL A 337 6.34 11.51 3.26
CA VAL A 337 7.02 10.40 2.59
C VAL A 337 7.97 9.72 3.57
N LYS A 338 8.82 10.44 4.31
CA LYS A 338 9.68 9.85 5.35
C LYS A 338 8.88 9.09 6.39
N LYS A 339 7.73 9.62 6.82
CA LYS A 339 6.77 8.99 7.74
C LYS A 339 5.97 7.81 7.15
N GLY A 340 6.20 7.45 5.89
CA GLY A 340 5.59 6.26 5.28
C GLY A 340 4.56 6.54 4.18
N LEU A 341 4.40 7.79 3.74
CA LEU A 341 3.45 8.13 2.69
C LEU A 341 3.82 7.45 1.38
N SER A 342 2.86 6.72 0.85
CA SER A 342 2.90 5.98 -0.41
C SER A 342 1.49 5.85 -0.95
N ILE A 343 1.36 5.34 -2.17
CA ILE A 343 0.07 5.05 -2.78
C ILE A 343 -0.73 3.99 -1.99
N SER A 344 -0.06 3.07 -1.27
CA SER A 344 -0.74 2.04 -0.48
C SER A 344 -1.19 2.57 0.88
N THR A 345 -0.46 3.53 1.47
CA THR A 345 -0.76 4.06 2.82
C THR A 345 -1.64 5.32 2.80
N ILE A 346 -1.82 5.94 1.64
CA ILE A 346 -2.46 7.25 1.47
C ILE A 346 -3.82 7.40 2.17
N ASN A 347 -4.68 6.38 2.14
CA ASN A 347 -6.01 6.45 2.75
C ASN A 347 -5.90 6.76 4.24
N ARG A 348 -5.11 5.96 4.97
CA ARG A 348 -4.94 6.11 6.43
C ARG A 348 -4.16 7.36 6.81
N GLN A 349 -3.15 7.72 6.00
CA GLN A 349 -2.31 8.86 6.35
C GLN A 349 -2.99 10.21 6.15
N LEU A 350 -3.86 10.34 5.15
CA LEU A 350 -4.57 11.60 4.91
C LEU A 350 -5.80 11.80 5.79
N GLU A 351 -6.35 10.75 6.42
CA GLU A 351 -7.57 10.83 7.24
C GLU A 351 -7.49 11.92 8.34
N ASN A 352 -6.34 12.04 8.99
CA ASN A 352 -6.14 12.96 10.11
C ASN A 352 -5.57 14.33 9.71
N GLU A 353 -5.24 14.54 8.43
CA GLU A 353 -4.62 15.79 7.96
C GLU A 353 -5.68 16.88 7.73
N ASP A 354 -5.27 18.16 7.77
CA ASP A 354 -6.17 19.27 7.40
C ASP A 354 -6.53 19.17 5.91
N PHE A 355 -7.79 19.39 5.56
CA PHE A 355 -8.23 19.33 4.16
C PHE A 355 -7.46 20.31 3.27
N ARG A 356 -7.00 21.44 3.80
CA ARG A 356 -6.21 22.44 3.07
C ARG A 356 -4.88 21.84 2.62
N ASP A 357 -4.20 21.11 3.49
CA ASP A 357 -2.93 20.44 3.16
C ASP A 357 -3.16 19.27 2.19
N ILE A 358 -4.28 18.56 2.32
CA ILE A 358 -4.71 17.53 1.36
C ILE A 358 -4.93 18.14 -0.04
N ILE A 359 -5.63 19.27 -0.14
CA ILE A 359 -5.87 19.94 -1.42
C ILE A 359 -4.56 20.48 -2.02
N ARG A 360 -3.69 21.08 -1.21
CA ARG A 360 -2.36 21.51 -1.66
C ARG A 360 -1.52 20.34 -2.16
N LEU A 361 -1.62 19.16 -1.54
CA LEU A 361 -0.97 17.95 -2.03
C LEU A 361 -1.51 17.54 -3.42
N VAL A 362 -2.82 17.66 -3.67
CA VAL A 362 -3.40 17.40 -4.99
C VAL A 362 -2.91 18.42 -6.02
N ASP A 363 -2.79 19.70 -5.63
CA ASP A 363 -2.22 20.75 -6.47
C ASP A 363 -0.75 20.45 -6.82
N LEU A 364 0.08 20.17 -5.82
CA LEU A 364 1.46 19.72 -5.99
C LEU A 364 1.53 18.45 -6.86
N PHE A 365 0.58 17.52 -6.71
CA PHE A 365 0.51 16.29 -7.51
C PHE A 365 0.30 16.60 -8.99
N PHE A 366 -0.70 17.40 -9.36
CA PHE A 366 -0.89 17.78 -10.77
C PHE A 366 0.32 18.56 -11.30
N HIS A 367 0.87 19.47 -10.49
CA HIS A 367 2.04 20.27 -10.83
C HIS A 367 3.34 19.43 -10.99
N SER A 368 3.51 18.38 -10.22
CA SER A 368 4.77 17.62 -10.25
C SER A 368 4.71 16.43 -11.18
N THR A 369 3.50 15.91 -11.42
CA THR A 369 3.29 14.65 -12.14
C THR A 369 3.10 14.84 -13.63
N PHE A 370 2.43 15.90 -14.09
CA PHE A 370 2.06 16.05 -15.50
C PHE A 370 2.76 17.25 -16.14
N HIS A 371 3.16 17.14 -17.41
CA HIS A 371 3.68 18.29 -18.18
C HIS A 371 2.55 19.28 -18.53
N GLN A 372 1.50 18.76 -19.17
CA GLN A 372 0.27 19.45 -19.52
C GLN A 372 -0.77 18.37 -19.85
N LEU A 373 -2.00 18.50 -19.34
CA LEU A 373 -3.06 17.50 -19.60
C LEU A 373 -3.91 17.85 -20.83
N THR A 374 -4.14 19.13 -21.11
CA THR A 374 -4.98 19.60 -22.21
C THR A 374 -4.78 21.09 -22.49
N HIS A 375 -5.43 21.61 -23.54
CA HIS A 375 -5.48 23.02 -23.92
C HIS A 375 -6.79 23.67 -23.48
N LYS A 376 -6.81 25.01 -23.45
CA LYS A 376 -7.97 25.76 -22.96
C LYS A 376 -9.22 25.54 -23.81
N GLU A 377 -8.99 25.49 -25.12
CA GLU A 377 -10.00 25.31 -26.17
C GLU A 377 -10.69 23.95 -26.04
N GLU A 378 -9.95 22.90 -25.67
CA GLU A 378 -10.49 21.56 -25.50
C GLU A 378 -11.43 21.47 -24.29
N ILE A 379 -11.08 22.08 -23.16
CA ILE A 379 -11.99 22.12 -22.00
C ILE A 379 -13.25 22.92 -22.35
N PHE A 380 -13.12 24.06 -23.03
CA PHE A 380 -14.29 24.81 -23.48
C PHE A 380 -15.17 23.97 -24.42
N ALA A 381 -14.58 23.25 -25.36
CA ALA A 381 -15.32 22.36 -26.26
C ALA A 381 -16.06 21.24 -25.49
N VAL A 382 -15.40 20.62 -24.50
CA VAL A 382 -16.00 19.59 -23.63
C VAL A 382 -17.16 20.15 -22.79
N LEU A 383 -17.00 21.36 -22.25
CA LEU A 383 -18.05 22.03 -21.47
C LEU A 383 -19.22 22.51 -22.34
N GLN A 384 -18.97 22.92 -23.59
CA GLN A 384 -19.99 23.46 -24.49
C GLN A 384 -20.77 22.38 -25.24
N ASN A 385 -20.12 21.29 -25.64
CA ASN A 385 -20.69 20.36 -26.62
C ASN A 385 -20.46 18.88 -26.34
N LEU A 386 -20.21 18.47 -25.08
CA LEU A 386 -20.12 17.06 -24.67
C LEU A 386 -19.40 16.24 -25.74
N ASP A 387 -18.12 16.57 -26.02
CA ASP A 387 -17.33 15.86 -27.03
C ASP A 387 -17.54 14.34 -26.83
N ARG A 388 -18.13 13.68 -27.83
CA ARG A 388 -18.65 12.31 -27.72
C ARG A 388 -17.51 11.30 -27.52
N HIS A 389 -16.27 11.72 -27.71
CA HIS A 389 -15.08 10.93 -27.45
C HIS A 389 -14.46 11.31 -26.10
N GLU A 390 -14.57 10.39 -25.14
CA GLU A 390 -13.95 10.47 -23.83
C GLU A 390 -12.42 10.64 -23.98
N LYS A 391 -11.87 11.78 -23.54
CA LYS A 391 -10.41 12.00 -23.49
C LYS A 391 -9.83 11.30 -22.26
N ASP A 392 -8.52 11.04 -22.28
CA ASP A 392 -7.79 10.39 -21.18
C ASP A 392 -7.99 11.11 -19.82
N TRP A 393 -7.99 12.43 -19.84
CA TRP A 393 -8.14 13.25 -18.64
C TRP A 393 -9.61 13.48 -18.22
N SER A 394 -10.57 13.24 -19.11
CA SER A 394 -11.98 13.57 -18.91
C SER A 394 -12.60 12.92 -17.67
N PRO A 395 -12.36 11.62 -17.35
CA PRO A 395 -12.92 10.99 -16.15
C PRO A 395 -12.50 11.69 -14.86
N THR A 396 -11.22 12.05 -14.75
CA THR A 396 -10.68 12.74 -13.59
C THR A 396 -11.26 14.15 -13.47
N PHE A 397 -11.42 14.85 -14.59
CA PHE A 397 -12.04 16.17 -14.62
C PHE A 397 -13.51 16.14 -14.15
N TRP A 398 -14.32 15.22 -14.70
CA TRP A 398 -15.73 15.09 -14.32
C TRP A 398 -15.90 14.62 -12.88
N PHE A 399 -15.01 13.75 -12.39
CA PHE A 399 -14.96 13.35 -10.98
C PHE A 399 -14.74 14.56 -10.07
N LEU A 400 -13.75 15.41 -10.37
CA LEU A 400 -13.44 16.62 -9.62
C LEU A 400 -14.63 17.59 -9.62
N LEU A 401 -15.24 17.84 -10.78
CA LEU A 401 -16.42 18.71 -10.87
C LEU A 401 -17.61 18.17 -10.06
N SER A 402 -17.81 16.85 -10.05
CA SER A 402 -18.87 16.22 -9.26
C SER A 402 -18.65 16.41 -7.76
N CYS A 403 -17.40 16.27 -7.30
CA CYS A 403 -17.04 16.55 -5.90
C CYS A 403 -17.23 18.02 -5.55
N ILE A 404 -16.75 18.95 -6.39
CA ILE A 404 -16.85 20.40 -6.17
C ILE A 404 -18.31 20.86 -6.12
N ARG A 405 -19.18 20.29 -6.96
CA ARG A 405 -20.60 20.64 -7.01
C ARG A 405 -21.32 20.48 -5.68
N VAL A 406 -20.91 19.51 -4.86
CA VAL A 406 -21.54 19.26 -3.56
C VAL A 406 -20.86 19.99 -2.41
N MET A 407 -19.74 20.69 -2.62
CA MET A 407 -19.01 21.39 -1.55
C MET A 407 -19.67 22.70 -1.10
N PRO A 408 -19.36 23.19 0.12
CA PRO A 408 -19.75 24.54 0.55
C PRO A 408 -19.28 25.63 -0.42
N LEU A 409 -20.12 26.65 -0.63
CA LEU A 409 -19.92 27.67 -1.69
C LEU A 409 -18.53 28.34 -1.69
N PRO A 410 -17.94 28.76 -0.54
CA PRO A 410 -16.60 29.34 -0.54
C PRO A 410 -15.52 28.38 -1.07
N LEU A 411 -15.59 27.10 -0.65
CA LEU A 411 -14.66 26.07 -1.08
C LEU A 411 -14.90 25.65 -2.54
N HIS A 412 -16.16 25.61 -2.96
CA HIS A 412 -16.56 25.36 -4.35
C HIS A 412 -15.87 26.36 -5.30
N HIS A 413 -15.91 27.65 -5.00
CA HIS A 413 -15.28 28.68 -5.82
C HIS A 413 -13.76 28.55 -5.84
N ALA A 414 -13.13 28.37 -4.68
CA ALA A 414 -11.68 28.22 -4.57
C ALA A 414 -11.16 27.00 -5.36
N LEU A 415 -11.81 25.84 -5.21
CA LEU A 415 -11.43 24.63 -5.94
C LEU A 415 -11.74 24.69 -7.43
N SER A 416 -12.80 25.38 -7.85
CA SER A 416 -13.08 25.60 -9.27
C SER A 416 -11.93 26.34 -9.96
N ARG A 417 -11.33 27.33 -9.28
CA ARG A 417 -10.14 28.06 -9.76
C ARG A 417 -8.92 27.15 -9.85
N LEU A 418 -8.68 26.30 -8.84
CA LEU A 418 -7.55 25.36 -8.85
C LEU A 418 -7.68 24.29 -9.93
N VAL A 419 -8.85 23.65 -10.07
CA VAL A 419 -9.08 22.63 -11.10
C VAL A 419 -8.88 23.21 -12.50
N ALA A 420 -9.32 24.44 -12.75
CA ALA A 420 -8.98 25.14 -13.99
C ALA A 420 -7.45 25.18 -14.19
N LYS A 421 -6.68 25.66 -13.19
CA LYS A 421 -5.21 25.72 -13.27
C LYS A 421 -4.55 24.36 -13.50
N TRP A 422 -5.04 23.29 -12.87
CA TRP A 422 -4.45 21.93 -12.98
C TRP A 422 -4.45 21.39 -14.42
N PHE A 423 -5.51 21.66 -15.18
CA PHE A 423 -5.66 21.14 -16.53
C PHE A 423 -5.08 22.09 -17.60
N PHE A 424 -5.13 23.41 -17.38
CA PHE A 424 -4.64 24.43 -18.32
C PHE A 424 -3.12 24.66 -18.31
N ARG A 425 -2.36 23.84 -17.60
CA ARG A 425 -0.94 24.11 -17.34
C ARG A 425 -0.10 24.08 -18.61
N SER A 426 0.42 25.23 -19.04
CA SER A 426 1.45 25.30 -20.08
C SER A 426 2.83 25.50 -19.45
N GLU A 427 3.76 24.56 -19.62
CA GLU A 427 5.20 24.75 -19.36
C GLU A 427 5.89 25.57 -20.46
N MET A 428 5.21 26.56 -21.03
CA MET A 428 5.87 27.51 -21.89
C MET A 428 6.04 28.81 -21.13
N ASP A 429 7.28 29.12 -20.79
CA ASP A 429 7.72 30.50 -20.61
C ASP A 429 7.41 31.24 -21.92
N LEU A 430 6.18 31.76 -22.02
CA LEU A 430 5.72 32.54 -23.15
C LEU A 430 6.63 33.75 -23.32
N ALA A 431 7.26 34.26 -22.25
CA ALA A 431 8.22 35.36 -22.33
C ALA A 431 9.54 34.97 -23.00
N SER A 432 10.00 33.72 -22.91
CA SER A 432 11.15 33.21 -23.66
C SER A 432 10.83 33.08 -25.16
N ARG A 433 9.68 32.47 -25.49
CA ARG A 433 9.25 32.33 -26.89
C ARG A 433 8.87 33.66 -27.55
N ILE A 434 8.25 34.58 -26.82
CA ILE A 434 7.99 35.95 -27.29
C ILE A 434 9.31 36.67 -27.57
N ARG A 435 10.35 36.53 -26.73
CA ARG A 435 11.69 37.09 -27.01
C ARG A 435 12.37 36.48 -28.23
N THR A 436 12.20 35.18 -28.47
CA THR A 436 12.76 34.51 -29.67
C THR A 436 12.00 34.88 -30.94
N VAL A 437 10.69 35.10 -30.85
CA VAL A 437 9.82 35.46 -31.98
C VAL A 437 9.91 36.95 -32.32
N LEU A 438 10.11 37.83 -31.33
CA LEU A 438 10.24 39.27 -31.53
C LEU A 438 11.64 39.73 -31.96
N GLY A 439 12.65 38.84 -31.94
CA GLY A 439 14.03 39.18 -32.27
C GLY A 439 14.68 40.13 -31.27
N LEU A 440 16.02 40.19 -31.24
CA LEU A 440 16.71 41.30 -30.58
C LEU A 440 16.32 42.61 -31.29
N PRO A 441 16.22 43.74 -30.56
CA PRO A 441 15.94 45.02 -31.18
C PRO A 441 16.94 45.28 -32.30
N VAL A 442 16.45 45.63 -33.48
CA VAL A 442 17.28 46.20 -34.53
C VAL A 442 17.88 47.47 -33.95
N GLU A 443 19.21 47.51 -33.77
CA GLU A 443 19.90 48.78 -33.54
C GLU A 443 19.68 49.64 -34.78
N SER A 444 18.82 50.63 -34.65
CA SER A 444 18.61 51.65 -35.66
C SER A 444 19.86 52.51 -35.77
N ASN A 445 20.55 52.43 -36.91
CA ASN A 445 21.33 53.53 -37.49
C ASN A 445 21.34 53.35 -39.01
N GLU A 446 20.25 53.77 -39.66
CA GLU A 446 20.20 54.75 -40.76
C GLU A 446 18.76 54.92 -41.27
#